data_AF-A0A519ID89-F1
#
_entry.id   AF-A0A519ID89-F1
#
_cell.length_a   1.000
_cell.length_b   1.000
_cell.length_c   1.000
_cell.angle_alpha   90.00
_cell.angle_beta   90.00
_cell.angle_gamma   90.00
#
_symmetry.space_group_name_H-M   'P 1'
#
loop_
_entity.id
_entity.type
_entity.pdbx_description
1 polymer ?
#
loop_
_entity_poly.entity_id
_entity_poly.type
_entity_poly.pdbx_seq_one_letter_code
_entity_poly.pdbx_strand_id
1 'polypeptide(L)'
;MKPADDPFLPLHAEEVSLEFANLVSRPAAVSVAEATPQAFPTSAPAVAPVVARFEGFDLLDQPLVSGVPGCPGQTQVARSTVPLRSAHKGQSVVLLFENGDLRLPLIMGLLGPAAEPATPAAMPTVLSDGERQVIEAEREIVLRCGDASITLTRAGKIIIKGRYVLSRSSGVNKIKGASVDIN
;
A
#
# COMPACT_ATOMS: atom_id res chain seq x y z
N MET A 1 6.24 -48.54 48.09
CA MET A 1 5.45 -47.29 48.00
C MET A 1 5.34 -46.94 46.52
N LYS A 2 4.14 -47.10 45.93
CA LYS A 2 3.85 -46.80 44.51
C LYS A 2 3.81 -45.29 44.28
N PRO A 3 4.23 -44.84 43.09
CA PRO A 3 3.36 -44.06 42.18
C PRO A 3 3.64 -44.45 40.71
N ALA A 4 2.81 -45.24 40.02
CA ALA A 4 1.66 -44.84 39.19
C ALA A 4 1.54 -43.34 38.85
N ASP A 5 1.35 -43.10 37.54
CA ASP A 5 0.97 -41.86 36.82
C ASP A 5 2.11 -41.00 36.25
N ASP A 6 2.66 -41.45 35.10
CA ASP A 6 3.28 -40.59 34.09
C ASP A 6 2.41 -40.65 32.81
N PRO A 7 1.77 -39.53 32.37
CA PRO A 7 0.79 -39.54 31.28
C PRO A 7 1.39 -39.47 29.87
N PHE A 8 2.70 -39.60 29.68
CA PHE A 8 3.30 -39.52 28.34
C PHE A 8 4.19 -40.72 28.01
N LEU A 9 3.56 -41.84 27.65
CA LEU A 9 4.20 -42.92 26.91
C LEU A 9 3.79 -42.85 25.42
N PRO A 10 4.75 -42.92 24.47
CA PRO A 10 4.44 -42.98 23.05
C PRO A 10 3.80 -44.34 22.71
N LEU A 11 2.60 -44.31 22.13
CA LEU A 11 1.90 -45.50 21.69
C LEU A 11 2.64 -46.15 20.53
N HIS A 12 3.04 -47.41 20.73
CA HIS A 12 3.51 -48.31 19.70
C HIS A 12 2.48 -48.43 18.57
N ALA A 13 2.95 -48.24 17.34
CA ALA A 13 2.20 -48.52 16.13
C ALA A 13 2.07 -50.03 15.97
N GLU A 14 0.84 -50.54 15.93
CA GLU A 14 0.46 -51.57 14.97
C GLU A 14 -1.06 -51.76 14.85
N GLU A 15 -1.47 -51.97 13.60
CA GLU A 15 -2.70 -52.60 13.11
C GLU A 15 -4.05 -51.87 13.29
N VAL A 16 -4.33 -50.95 12.35
CA VAL A 16 -5.71 -50.60 11.97
C VAL A 16 -6.13 -51.49 10.81
N SER A 17 -6.97 -52.48 11.13
CA SER A 17 -7.54 -53.44 10.21
C SER A 17 -8.64 -52.85 9.33
N LEU A 18 -8.48 -53.03 8.01
CA LEU A 18 -9.46 -53.49 7.02
C LEU A 18 -10.77 -52.71 6.73
N GLU A 19 -11.17 -51.68 7.47
CA GLU A 19 -12.37 -50.87 7.08
C GLU A 19 -12.07 -49.72 6.10
N PHE A 20 -10.84 -49.18 6.09
CA PHE A 20 -10.47 -48.08 5.19
C PHE A 20 -10.23 -48.50 3.72
N ALA A 21 -10.03 -49.79 3.45
CA ALA A 21 -9.75 -50.28 2.10
C ALA A 21 -11.00 -50.32 1.18
N ASN A 22 -12.21 -50.32 1.76
CA ASN A 22 -13.46 -50.38 0.98
C ASN A 22 -14.05 -49.01 0.61
N LEU A 23 -13.45 -47.91 1.07
CA LEU A 23 -13.85 -46.56 0.64
C LEU A 23 -13.12 -46.08 -0.63
N VAL A 24 -12.03 -46.76 -1.02
CA VAL A 24 -11.20 -46.42 -2.19
C VAL A 24 -11.66 -47.17 -3.46
N SER A 25 -12.61 -48.10 -3.34
CA SER A 25 -12.99 -49.04 -4.41
C SER A 25 -14.49 -49.04 -4.73
N ARG A 26 -15.13 -47.85 -4.69
CA ARG A 26 -16.42 -47.64 -5.37
C ARG A 26 -16.18 -47.21 -6.83
N PRO A 27 -16.59 -47.99 -7.84
CA PRO A 27 -16.56 -47.52 -9.21
C PRO A 27 -17.72 -46.53 -9.38
N ALA A 28 -17.43 -45.23 -9.37
CA ALA A 28 -18.33 -44.28 -10.02
C ALA A 28 -18.18 -44.54 -11.53
N ALA A 29 -19.18 -45.18 -12.13
CA ALA A 29 -19.31 -45.25 -13.58
C ALA A 29 -19.46 -43.83 -14.13
N VAL A 30 -18.33 -43.19 -14.41
CA VAL A 30 -18.29 -41.96 -15.21
C VAL A 30 -18.38 -42.42 -16.65
N SER A 31 -19.57 -42.21 -17.23
CA SER A 31 -19.74 -42.22 -18.68
C SER A 31 -18.78 -41.18 -19.26
N VAL A 32 -17.75 -41.65 -19.94
CA VAL A 32 -16.89 -40.81 -20.79
C VAL A 32 -17.70 -40.51 -22.04
N ALA A 33 -18.63 -39.57 -21.94
CA ALA A 33 -19.10 -38.87 -23.12
C ALA A 33 -17.88 -38.15 -23.70
N GLU A 34 -17.55 -38.41 -24.96
CA GLU A 34 -16.58 -37.64 -25.72
C GLU A 34 -17.00 -36.17 -25.70
N ALA A 35 -16.49 -35.43 -24.72
CA ALA A 35 -16.51 -33.99 -24.75
C ALA A 35 -15.56 -33.58 -25.87
N THR A 36 -16.14 -33.33 -27.05
CA THR A 36 -15.50 -32.49 -28.06
C THR A 36 -14.87 -31.30 -27.33
N PRO A 37 -13.59 -30.97 -27.55
CA PRO A 37 -13.01 -29.78 -26.94
C PRO A 37 -13.85 -28.58 -27.37
N GLN A 38 -14.76 -28.14 -26.50
CA GLN A 38 -15.41 -26.86 -26.67
C GLN A 38 -14.29 -25.86 -26.47
N ALA A 39 -13.82 -25.32 -27.60
CA ALA A 39 -12.95 -24.18 -27.61
C ALA A 39 -13.60 -23.12 -26.71
N PHE A 40 -12.99 -22.87 -25.55
CA PHE A 40 -13.21 -21.59 -24.89
C PHE A 40 -12.97 -20.53 -25.96
N PRO A 41 -13.86 -19.53 -26.13
CA PRO A 41 -13.58 -18.45 -27.05
C PRO A 41 -12.29 -17.75 -26.59
N THR A 42 -11.18 -18.14 -27.23
CA THR A 42 -9.85 -17.55 -27.08
C THR A 42 -9.88 -16.22 -27.83
N SER A 43 -10.47 -15.23 -27.20
CA SER A 43 -10.08 -13.81 -27.25
C SER A 43 -11.23 -12.99 -26.67
N ALA A 44 -11.19 -12.76 -25.36
CA ALA A 44 -11.79 -11.53 -24.87
C ALA A 44 -11.10 -10.37 -25.63
N PRO A 45 -11.84 -9.36 -26.12
CA PRO A 45 -11.21 -8.20 -26.74
C PRO A 45 -10.31 -7.57 -25.67
N ALA A 46 -9.00 -7.72 -25.83
CA ALA A 46 -8.04 -7.14 -24.91
C ALA A 46 -8.04 -5.63 -25.14
N VAL A 47 -8.91 -4.92 -24.43
CA VAL A 47 -8.84 -3.46 -24.38
C VAL A 47 -7.52 -3.11 -23.72
N ALA A 48 -6.63 -2.50 -24.49
CA ALA A 48 -5.34 -2.06 -23.98
C ALA A 48 -5.53 -1.07 -22.82
N PRO A 49 -4.59 -1.01 -21.86
CA PRO A 49 -4.64 -0.01 -20.81
C PRO A 49 -4.64 1.40 -21.41
N VAL A 50 -5.45 2.27 -20.83
CA VAL A 50 -5.66 3.65 -21.31
C VAL A 50 -5.11 4.63 -20.29
N VAL A 51 -4.43 5.67 -20.76
CA VAL A 51 -4.09 6.82 -19.92
C VAL A 51 -5.22 7.85 -20.02
N ALA A 52 -5.77 8.20 -18.86
CA ALA A 52 -6.84 9.18 -18.70
C ALA A 52 -6.45 10.20 -17.64
N ARG A 53 -7.30 11.20 -17.40
CA ARG A 53 -7.06 12.24 -16.40
C ARG A 53 -8.06 12.12 -15.25
N PHE A 54 -7.57 12.16 -14.02
CA PHE A 54 -8.41 12.17 -12.83
C PHE A 54 -8.93 13.59 -12.57
N GLU A 55 -10.25 13.80 -12.57
CA GLU A 55 -10.88 15.11 -12.41
C GLU A 55 -11.33 15.41 -10.97
N GLY A 56 -11.13 14.47 -10.04
CA GLY A 56 -11.52 14.59 -8.64
C GLY A 56 -12.65 13.65 -8.29
N PHE A 57 -13.52 14.05 -7.36
CA PHE A 57 -14.66 13.25 -6.91
C PHE A 57 -15.96 13.97 -7.21
N ASP A 58 -17.03 13.21 -7.41
CA ASP A 58 -18.39 13.74 -7.49
C ASP A 58 -18.98 14.04 -6.09
N LEU A 59 -20.28 14.33 -6.03
CA LEU A 59 -20.99 14.59 -4.76
C LEU A 59 -21.19 13.32 -3.90
N LEU A 60 -20.97 12.13 -4.46
CA LEU A 60 -21.06 10.83 -3.80
C LEU A 60 -19.68 10.26 -3.46
N ASP A 61 -18.63 11.09 -3.56
CA ASP A 61 -17.23 10.73 -3.33
C ASP A 61 -16.70 9.64 -4.29
N GLN A 62 -17.29 9.53 -5.48
CA GLN A 62 -16.85 8.61 -6.52
C GLN A 62 -15.80 9.27 -7.42
N PRO A 63 -14.71 8.57 -7.78
CA PRO A 63 -13.66 9.17 -8.57
C PRO A 63 -14.12 9.39 -10.00
N LEU A 64 -13.78 10.56 -10.53
CA LEU A 64 -14.18 11.02 -11.84
C LEU A 64 -12.96 11.07 -12.77
N VAL A 65 -13.10 10.55 -13.99
CA VAL A 65 -12.04 10.53 -15.00
C VAL A 65 -12.49 11.09 -16.34
N SER A 66 -11.60 11.74 -17.07
CA SER A 66 -11.81 12.26 -18.42
C SER A 66 -10.79 11.67 -19.40
N GLY A 67 -11.13 11.63 -20.69
CA GLY A 67 -10.25 11.05 -21.72
C GLY A 67 -10.41 9.56 -21.96
N VAL A 68 -11.53 8.98 -21.53
CA VAL A 68 -11.91 7.58 -21.84
C VAL A 68 -12.28 7.46 -23.33
N PRO A 69 -11.74 6.46 -24.07
CA PRO A 69 -12.11 6.20 -25.45
C PRO A 69 -13.62 6.05 -25.63
N GLY A 70 -14.16 6.66 -26.70
CA GLY A 70 -15.61 6.67 -26.96
C GLY A 70 -16.40 7.71 -26.16
N CYS A 71 -15.77 8.46 -25.25
CA CYS A 71 -16.39 9.55 -24.48
C CYS A 71 -15.50 10.81 -24.43
N PRO A 72 -15.16 11.42 -25.58
CA PRO A 72 -14.32 12.62 -25.60
C PRO A 72 -15.01 13.80 -24.89
N GLY A 73 -14.28 14.47 -24.00
CA GLY A 73 -14.76 15.65 -23.28
C GLY A 73 -15.80 15.39 -22.18
N GLN A 74 -16.19 14.13 -21.95
CA GLN A 74 -17.09 13.75 -20.87
C GLN A 74 -16.31 13.16 -19.70
N THR A 75 -16.78 13.45 -18.50
CA THR A 75 -16.28 12.84 -17.27
C THR A 75 -17.09 11.60 -16.96
N GLN A 76 -16.43 10.49 -16.69
CA GLN A 76 -17.05 9.24 -16.25
C GLN A 76 -16.70 8.94 -14.81
N VAL A 77 -17.64 8.33 -14.10
CA VAL A 77 -17.38 7.69 -12.82
C VAL A 77 -16.51 6.46 -13.04
N ALA A 78 -15.45 6.34 -12.25
CA ALA A 78 -14.58 5.19 -12.22
C ALA A 78 -14.63 4.49 -10.87
N ARG A 79 -14.11 3.27 -10.81
CA ARG A 79 -13.68 2.62 -9.56
C ARG A 79 -12.17 2.74 -9.43
N SER A 80 -11.63 2.52 -8.23
CA SER A 80 -10.18 2.59 -8.01
C SER A 80 -9.69 1.43 -7.17
N THR A 81 -8.56 0.84 -7.57
CA THR A 81 -7.80 -0.13 -6.76
C THR A 81 -6.75 0.53 -5.88
N VAL A 82 -6.49 1.82 -6.09
CA VAL A 82 -5.53 2.63 -5.33
C VAL A 82 -6.24 3.71 -4.50
N PRO A 83 -5.69 4.11 -3.34
CA PRO A 83 -6.25 5.20 -2.56
C PRO A 83 -6.09 6.54 -3.30
N LEU A 84 -7.21 7.18 -3.63
CA LEU A 84 -7.25 8.49 -4.27
C LEU A 84 -7.47 9.59 -3.22
N ARG A 85 -6.89 10.76 -3.46
CA ARG A 85 -7.02 11.95 -2.62
C ARG A 85 -7.28 13.14 -3.51
N SER A 86 -7.89 14.19 -2.95
CA SER A 86 -8.13 15.45 -3.69
C SER A 86 -6.86 16.06 -4.27
N ALA A 87 -5.70 15.84 -3.63
CA ALA A 87 -4.39 16.28 -4.12
C ALA A 87 -3.97 15.64 -5.46
N HIS A 88 -4.56 14.51 -5.84
CA HIS A 88 -4.26 13.84 -7.11
C HIS A 88 -5.07 14.43 -8.29
N LYS A 89 -6.01 15.35 -8.05
CA LYS A 89 -6.84 15.95 -9.10
C LYS A 89 -5.96 16.58 -10.19
N GLY A 90 -6.29 16.28 -11.43
CA GLY A 90 -5.59 16.70 -12.64
C GLY A 90 -4.42 15.81 -13.05
N GLN A 91 -4.05 14.81 -12.24
CA GLN A 91 -3.01 13.84 -12.59
C GLN A 91 -3.49 12.81 -13.62
N SER A 92 -2.54 12.29 -14.38
CA SER A 92 -2.80 11.16 -15.28
C SER A 92 -2.98 9.87 -14.49
N VAL A 93 -3.91 9.03 -14.91
CA VAL A 93 -4.22 7.71 -14.33
C VAL A 93 -4.18 6.65 -15.42
N VAL A 94 -3.83 5.43 -15.03
CA VAL A 94 -3.96 4.25 -15.88
C VAL A 94 -5.31 3.59 -15.60
N LEU A 95 -6.10 3.40 -16.66
CA LEU A 95 -7.39 2.74 -16.63
C LEU A 95 -7.31 1.37 -17.27
N LEU A 96 -7.99 0.42 -16.64
CA LEU A 96 -8.55 -0.78 -17.27
C LEU A 96 -10.07 -0.64 -17.33
N PHE A 97 -10.72 -1.56 -18.03
CA PHE A 97 -12.17 -1.58 -18.21
C PHE A 97 -12.72 -2.93 -17.77
N GLU A 98 -13.69 -2.93 -16.87
CA GLU A 98 -14.28 -4.17 -16.37
C GLU A 98 -14.92 -4.95 -17.53
N ASN A 99 -14.50 -6.21 -17.72
CA ASN A 99 -14.93 -7.07 -18.83
C ASN A 99 -14.76 -6.45 -20.23
N GLY A 100 -13.88 -5.46 -20.38
CA GLY A 100 -13.68 -4.71 -21.63
C GLY A 100 -14.75 -3.67 -21.94
N ASP A 101 -15.65 -3.34 -20.99
CA ASP A 101 -16.68 -2.30 -21.18
C ASP A 101 -16.11 -0.90 -20.90
N LEU A 102 -16.02 -0.07 -21.96
CA LEU A 102 -15.52 1.31 -21.88
C LEU A 102 -16.34 2.23 -20.96
N ARG A 103 -17.54 1.81 -20.54
CA ARG A 103 -18.40 2.53 -19.59
C ARG A 103 -18.09 2.23 -18.13
N LEU A 104 -17.25 1.23 -17.86
CA LEU A 104 -16.88 0.77 -16.52
C LEU A 104 -15.36 0.91 -16.29
N PRO A 105 -14.84 2.16 -16.22
CA PRO A 105 -13.42 2.39 -16.01
C PRO A 105 -12.99 2.02 -14.58
N LEU A 106 -11.84 1.36 -14.47
CA LEU A 106 -11.17 0.99 -13.23
C LEU A 106 -9.76 1.60 -13.20
N ILE A 107 -9.54 2.52 -12.27
CA ILE A 107 -8.23 3.13 -12.01
C ILE A 107 -7.32 2.09 -11.36
N MET A 108 -6.24 1.77 -12.06
CA MET A 108 -5.22 0.81 -11.60
C MET A 108 -4.02 1.50 -10.93
N GLY A 109 -3.77 2.76 -11.27
CA GLY A 109 -2.64 3.52 -10.74
C GLY A 109 -2.61 4.97 -11.20
N LEU A 110 -1.82 5.77 -10.49
CA LEU A 110 -1.50 7.15 -10.83
C LEU A 110 -0.19 7.17 -11.62
N LEU A 111 -0.14 7.93 -12.70
CA LEU A 111 1.09 8.18 -13.42
C LEU A 111 1.85 9.30 -12.71
N GLY A 112 3.08 9.00 -12.28
CA GLY A 112 3.98 10.01 -11.74
C GLY A 112 4.30 11.10 -12.79
N PRO A 113 4.75 12.28 -12.37
CA PRO A 113 5.29 13.26 -13.31
C PRO A 113 6.36 12.60 -14.17
N ALA A 114 6.42 12.95 -15.45
CA ALA A 114 7.52 12.55 -16.32
C ALA A 114 8.82 12.90 -15.57
N ALA A 115 9.67 11.91 -15.34
CA ALA A 115 10.87 12.09 -14.56
C ALA A 115 11.71 13.19 -15.22
N GLU A 116 11.75 14.38 -14.60
CA GLU A 116 12.89 15.26 -14.82
C GLU A 116 14.13 14.46 -14.42
N PRO A 117 15.25 14.55 -15.18
CA PRO A 117 16.45 13.78 -14.88
C PRO A 117 16.78 13.98 -13.42
N ALA A 118 16.70 12.88 -12.66
CA ALA A 118 16.85 12.88 -11.23
C ALA A 118 18.20 13.49 -10.88
N THR A 119 18.19 14.75 -10.44
CA THR A 119 19.11 15.08 -9.36
C THR A 119 18.72 14.14 -8.23
N PRO A 120 19.65 13.36 -7.65
CA PRO A 120 19.33 12.53 -6.51
C PRO A 120 18.92 13.45 -5.38
N ALA A 121 17.63 13.76 -5.31
CA ALA A 121 17.00 14.20 -4.10
C ALA A 121 17.16 13.00 -3.18
N ALA A 122 18.15 13.08 -2.28
CA ALA A 122 18.33 12.15 -1.19
C ALA A 122 16.98 12.10 -0.46
N MET A 123 16.15 11.12 -0.82
CA MET A 123 14.90 10.88 -0.12
C MET A 123 15.30 10.57 1.32
N PRO A 124 14.75 11.29 2.31
CA PRO A 124 15.04 10.95 3.69
C PRO A 124 14.57 9.52 3.93
N THR A 125 15.51 8.63 4.24
CA THR A 125 15.18 7.26 4.61
C THR A 125 14.48 7.33 5.96
N VAL A 126 13.20 6.97 5.99
CA VAL A 126 12.45 6.78 7.23
C VAL A 126 12.47 5.30 7.56
N LEU A 127 13.29 4.90 8.53
CA LEU A 127 13.26 3.54 9.07
C LEU A 127 12.29 3.51 10.25
N SER A 128 11.24 2.71 10.11
CA SER A 128 10.25 2.45 11.17
C SER A 128 10.37 0.99 11.61
N ASP A 129 10.71 0.72 12.86
CA ASP A 129 10.66 -0.62 13.45
C ASP A 129 9.38 -0.87 14.27
N GLY A 130 8.44 0.08 14.24
CA GLY A 130 7.19 0.05 15.02
C GLY A 130 7.31 0.72 16.39
N GLU A 131 8.52 0.92 16.92
CA GLU A 131 8.79 1.56 18.21
C GLU A 131 9.57 2.88 18.06
N ARG A 132 10.42 2.95 17.04
CA ARG A 132 11.34 4.04 16.73
C ARG A 132 11.24 4.44 15.27
N GLN A 133 11.32 5.75 15.06
CA GLN A 133 11.38 6.38 13.75
C GLN A 133 12.75 7.04 13.59
N VAL A 134 13.50 6.65 12.57
CA VAL A 134 14.80 7.24 12.23
C VAL A 134 14.68 7.99 10.91
N ILE A 135 15.00 9.29 10.92
CA ILE A 135 15.01 10.16 9.74
C ILE A 135 16.46 10.60 9.50
N GLU A 136 17.04 10.23 8.35
CA GLU A 136 18.42 10.59 7.99
C GLU A 136 18.46 11.44 6.71
N ALA A 137 19.40 12.40 6.69
CA ALA A 137 19.68 13.24 5.54
C ALA A 137 21.15 13.67 5.51
N GLU A 138 21.74 13.80 4.32
CA GLU A 138 23.16 14.13 4.16
C GLU A 138 23.50 15.59 4.51
N ARG A 139 22.54 16.50 4.37
CA ARG A 139 22.78 17.96 4.47
C ARG A 139 22.00 18.61 5.61
N GLU A 140 20.68 18.44 5.61
CA GLU A 140 19.79 19.07 6.59
C GLU A 140 18.47 18.33 6.73
N ILE A 141 17.84 18.44 7.90
CA ILE A 141 16.46 18.03 8.17
C ILE A 141 15.70 19.25 8.66
N VAL A 142 14.59 19.61 7.99
CA VAL A 142 13.75 20.76 8.33
C VAL A 142 12.31 20.31 8.56
N LEU A 143 11.82 20.46 9.80
CA LEU A 143 10.42 20.28 10.15
C LEU A 143 9.76 21.68 10.18
N ARG A 144 8.87 21.98 9.23
CA ARG A 144 8.24 23.32 9.08
C ARG A 144 6.72 23.26 9.24
N CYS A 145 6.17 24.23 9.94
CA CYS A 145 4.74 24.50 10.01
C CYS A 145 4.51 26.02 10.03
N GLY A 146 3.98 26.58 8.94
CA GLY A 146 3.85 28.03 8.77
C GLY A 146 5.19 28.77 8.98
N ASP A 147 5.19 29.74 9.88
CA ASP A 147 6.37 30.56 10.24
C ASP A 147 7.34 29.88 11.23
N ALA A 148 7.02 28.68 11.71
CA ALA A 148 7.84 27.93 12.66
C ALA A 148 8.66 26.82 11.98
N SER A 149 9.86 26.58 12.48
CA SER A 149 10.72 25.50 11.99
C SER A 149 11.67 24.93 13.04
N ILE A 150 11.94 23.63 12.96
CA ILE A 150 13.07 22.97 13.63
C ILE A 150 14.02 22.46 12.55
N THR A 151 15.28 22.88 12.60
CA THR A 151 16.30 22.55 11.59
C THR A 151 17.50 21.88 12.23
N LEU A 152 17.83 20.66 11.80
CA LEU A 152 19.08 19.98 12.09
C LEU A 152 20.02 20.11 10.89
N THR A 153 21.24 20.57 11.12
CA THR A 153 22.27 20.76 10.09
C THR A 153 23.32 19.66 10.13
N ARG A 154 24.00 19.39 9.01
CA ARG A 154 25.18 18.49 8.95
C ARG A 154 26.28 18.85 9.96
N ALA A 155 26.40 20.13 10.35
CA ALA A 155 27.36 20.58 11.35
C ALA A 155 26.95 20.24 12.80
N GLY A 156 25.81 19.57 13.01
CA GLY A 156 25.28 19.22 14.33
C GLY A 156 24.52 20.36 15.03
N LYS A 157 24.33 21.51 14.37
CA LYS A 157 23.53 22.61 14.93
C LYS A 157 22.04 22.31 14.79
N ILE A 158 21.31 22.51 15.89
CA ILE A 158 19.84 22.49 15.94
C ILE A 158 19.36 23.94 16.09
N ILE A 159 18.43 24.36 15.21
CA ILE A 159 17.82 25.69 15.23
C ILE A 159 16.32 25.53 15.42
N ILE A 160 15.78 26.14 16.47
CA ILE A 160 14.33 26.19 16.73
C ILE A 160 13.88 27.63 16.50
N LYS A 161 13.03 27.84 15.48
CA LYS A 161 12.47 29.15 15.12
C LYS A 161 10.97 29.13 15.29
N GLY A 162 10.43 30.16 15.92
CA GLY A 162 9.01 30.39 16.05
C GLY A 162 8.74 31.70 16.79
N ARG A 163 7.51 32.21 16.68
CA ARG A 163 7.07 33.40 17.43
C ARG A 163 7.04 33.16 18.94
N TYR A 164 6.82 31.92 19.35
CA TYR A 164 6.77 31.50 20.75
C TYR A 164 7.30 30.06 20.87
N VAL A 165 8.17 29.81 21.86
CA VAL A 165 8.71 28.48 22.16
C VAL A 165 8.37 28.15 23.61
N LEU A 166 7.45 27.20 23.82
CA LEU A 166 7.12 26.67 25.13
C LEU A 166 7.88 25.38 25.39
N SER A 167 8.84 25.42 26.32
CA SER A 167 9.51 24.22 26.82
C SER A 167 8.92 23.84 28.17
N ARG A 168 8.09 22.79 28.19
CA ARG A 168 7.46 22.26 29.41
C ARG A 168 7.87 20.80 29.62
N SER A 169 8.30 20.48 30.83
CA SER A 169 8.60 19.12 31.27
C SER A 169 7.81 18.82 32.55
N SER A 170 7.38 17.57 32.73
CA SER A 170 6.86 17.08 34.02
C SER A 170 7.97 16.77 35.02
N GLY A 171 9.20 16.57 34.53
CA GLY A 171 10.42 16.42 35.32
C GLY A 171 11.33 17.65 35.20
N VAL A 172 12.64 17.43 35.29
CA VAL A 172 13.63 18.50 35.13
C VAL A 172 13.87 18.80 33.64
N ASN A 173 14.01 20.09 33.31
CA ASN A 173 14.56 20.52 32.04
C ASN A 173 16.04 20.87 32.24
N LYS A 174 16.95 20.08 31.66
CA LYS A 174 18.39 20.20 31.93
C LYS A 174 19.10 20.80 30.72
N ILE A 175 19.63 22.01 30.90
CA ILE A 175 20.44 22.70 29.91
C ILE A 175 21.90 22.60 30.34
N LYS A 176 22.78 22.16 29.43
CA LYS A 176 24.22 22.06 29.66
C LYS A 176 24.96 22.60 28.45
N GLY A 177 26.00 23.39 28.69
CA GLY A 177 26.89 23.91 27.67
C GLY A 177 28.08 24.62 28.31
N ALA A 178 29.15 24.83 27.55
CA ALA A 178 30.26 25.67 27.98
C ALA A 178 29.83 27.14 28.22
N SER A 179 28.79 27.58 27.52
CA SER A 179 28.09 28.84 27.74
C SER A 179 26.60 28.66 27.46
N VAL A 180 25.77 29.40 28.21
CA VAL A 180 24.35 29.55 27.95
C VAL A 180 24.07 31.05 27.93
N ASP A 181 23.67 31.55 26.78
CA ASP A 181 23.29 32.94 26.59
C ASP A 181 21.77 33.07 26.69
N ILE A 182 21.30 33.93 27.59
CA ILE A 182 19.89 34.20 27.85
C ILE A 182 19.74 35.72 27.88
N ASN A 183 18.91 36.24 26.99
CA ASN A 183 18.62 37.67 26.83
C ASN A 183 17.11 37.90 26.94
#